data_AF-A0A962G4J2-F1
#
_entry.id   AF-A0A962G4J2-F1
#
_cell.length_a   1.000
_cell.length_b   1.000
_cell.length_c   1.000
_cell.angle_alpha   90.00
_cell.angle_beta   90.00
_cell.angle_gamma   90.00
#
_symmetry.space_group_name_H-M   'P 1'
#
loop_
_entity.id
_entity.type
_entity.pdbx_description
1 polymer ?
#
loop_
_entity_poly.entity_id
_entity_poly.type
_entity_poly.pdbx_seq_one_letter_code
_entity_poly.pdbx_strand_id
1 'polypeptide(L)'
;MTLLALGLNHTTAPITVREKLAIAPAALGSALRDLGAQPGVTEAALLSTCNRTEVYCRVERGAEHLPASWLAQLGQLSTEQLSTHLYRHEGSAAVRHLFRVAVGLDSMVLGEP
;
A
#
# COMPACT_ATOMS: atom_id res chain seq x y z
N MET A 1 -3.22 -6.62 17.55
CA MET A 1 -2.57 -6.78 16.24
C MET A 1 -3.65 -6.81 15.19
N THR A 2 -3.46 -6.05 14.11
CA THR A 2 -4.47 -5.88 13.04
C THR A 2 -3.80 -6.07 11.69
N LEU A 3 -4.44 -6.82 10.79
CA LEU A 3 -4.04 -6.86 9.39
C LEU A 3 -4.55 -5.59 8.69
N LEU A 4 -3.66 -4.87 8.05
CA LEU A 4 -3.95 -3.65 7.30
C LEU A 4 -3.60 -3.85 5.83
N ALA A 5 -4.48 -3.39 4.96
CA ALA A 5 -4.17 -3.09 3.57
C ALA A 5 -4.34 -1.58 3.38
N LEU A 6 -3.30 -0.92 2.91
CA LEU A 6 -3.32 0.50 2.60
C LEU A 6 -2.64 0.75 1.26
N GLY A 7 -3.07 1.74 0.52
CA GLY A 7 -2.46 2.03 -0.74
C GLY A 7 -3.27 3.02 -1.55
N LEU A 8 -2.88 3.13 -2.80
CA LEU A 8 -3.59 3.91 -3.79
C LEU A 8 -3.56 3.19 -5.13
N ASN A 9 -4.47 3.57 -6.01
CA ASN A 9 -4.54 3.02 -7.34
C ASN A 9 -5.01 4.08 -8.35
N HIS A 10 -5.19 3.68 -9.60
CA HIS A 10 -5.63 4.54 -10.69
C HIS A 10 -7.01 5.19 -10.48
N THR A 11 -7.87 4.66 -9.59
CA THR A 11 -9.18 5.28 -9.29
C THR A 11 -9.08 6.33 -8.20
N THR A 12 -8.17 6.18 -7.24
CA THR A 12 -8.04 7.10 -6.11
C THR A 12 -6.98 8.19 -6.30
N ALA A 13 -6.00 7.98 -7.18
CA ALA A 13 -4.85 8.87 -7.33
C ALA A 13 -4.52 9.18 -8.82
N PRO A 14 -4.23 10.45 -9.14
CA PRO A 14 -3.73 10.81 -10.46
C PRO A 14 -2.35 10.21 -10.69
N ILE A 15 -1.97 10.05 -11.97
CA ILE A 15 -0.69 9.43 -12.35
C ILE A 15 0.52 10.10 -11.70
N THR A 16 0.52 11.42 -11.55
CA THR A 16 1.61 12.19 -10.94
C THR A 16 1.87 11.85 -9.46
N VAL A 17 0.84 11.41 -8.73
CA VAL A 17 0.96 10.92 -7.35
C VAL A 17 1.41 9.46 -7.36
N ARG A 18 0.89 8.65 -8.28
CA ARG A 18 1.23 7.23 -8.41
C ARG A 18 2.69 7.01 -8.77
N GLU A 19 3.23 7.79 -9.68
CA GLU A 19 4.63 7.70 -10.10
C GLU A 19 5.61 7.93 -8.94
N LYS A 20 5.26 8.83 -8.01
CA LYS A 20 6.08 9.07 -6.80
C LYS A 20 6.13 7.85 -5.87
N LEU A 21 5.09 7.04 -5.88
CA LEU A 21 4.97 5.84 -5.05
C LEU A 21 5.26 4.54 -5.82
N ALA A 22 5.63 4.63 -7.09
CA ALA A 22 6.01 3.47 -7.88
C ALA A 22 7.38 2.96 -7.41
N ILE A 23 7.46 1.67 -7.09
CA ILE A 23 8.70 1.05 -6.61
C ILE A 23 9.28 0.22 -7.75
N ALA A 24 10.49 0.58 -8.19
CA ALA A 24 11.20 -0.21 -9.19
C ALA A 24 11.46 -1.64 -8.68
N PRO A 25 11.39 -2.68 -9.53
CA PRO A 25 11.62 -4.06 -9.11
C PRO A 25 12.92 -4.28 -8.33
N ALA A 26 14.00 -3.59 -8.71
CA ALA A 26 15.29 -3.66 -8.02
C ALA A 26 15.27 -3.04 -6.60
N ALA A 27 14.38 -2.09 -6.32
CA ALA A 27 14.23 -1.43 -5.03
C ALA A 27 13.17 -2.07 -4.13
N LEU A 28 12.35 -3.00 -4.67
CA LEU A 28 11.25 -3.61 -3.92
C LEU A 28 11.74 -4.37 -2.67
N GLY A 29 12.87 -5.07 -2.79
CA GLY A 29 13.46 -5.80 -1.67
C GLY A 29 13.97 -4.89 -0.55
N SER A 30 14.58 -3.74 -0.87
CA SER A 30 14.99 -2.76 0.15
C SER A 30 13.78 -2.07 0.78
N ALA A 31 12.82 -1.62 -0.03
CA ALA A 31 11.60 -0.99 0.47
C ALA A 31 10.83 -1.91 1.43
N LEU A 32 10.73 -3.21 1.12
CA LEU A 32 10.08 -4.19 2.00
C LEU A 32 10.82 -4.34 3.33
N ARG A 33 12.16 -4.35 3.32
CA ARG A 33 12.95 -4.39 4.56
C ARG A 33 12.78 -3.12 5.38
N ASP A 34 12.77 -1.96 4.74
CA ASP A 34 12.59 -0.67 5.42
C ASP A 34 11.21 -0.54 6.08
N LEU A 35 10.16 -1.06 5.42
CA LEU A 35 8.83 -1.17 5.99
C LEU A 35 8.79 -2.17 7.15
N GLY A 36 9.41 -3.35 6.98
CA GLY A 36 9.48 -4.37 8.03
C GLY A 36 10.29 -3.94 9.25
N ALA A 37 11.16 -2.94 9.12
CA ALA A 37 11.91 -2.34 10.21
C ALA A 37 11.12 -1.26 11.00
N GLN A 38 9.92 -0.87 10.55
CA GLN A 38 9.09 0.09 11.28
C GLN A 38 8.63 -0.50 12.62
N PRO A 39 8.70 0.26 13.73
CA PRO A 39 8.31 -0.25 15.06
C PRO A 39 6.87 -0.78 15.07
N GLY A 40 6.67 -2.03 15.48
CA GLY A 40 5.34 -2.64 15.56
C GLY A 40 4.79 -3.18 14.24
N VAL A 41 5.54 -3.12 13.13
CA VAL A 41 5.26 -3.93 11.93
C VAL A 41 5.86 -5.31 12.13
N THR A 42 5.04 -6.35 12.12
CA THR A 42 5.48 -7.75 12.37
C THR A 42 5.56 -8.61 11.12
N GLU A 43 4.73 -8.30 10.13
CA GLU A 43 4.73 -8.90 8.81
C GLU A 43 4.38 -7.83 7.78
N ALA A 44 4.97 -7.91 6.59
CA ALA A 44 4.71 -6.98 5.52
C ALA A 44 4.81 -7.65 4.14
N ALA A 45 4.03 -7.14 3.20
CA ALA A 45 4.15 -7.40 1.78
C ALA A 45 3.88 -6.09 1.02
N LEU A 46 4.60 -5.91 -0.09
CA LEU A 46 4.47 -4.77 -0.98
C LEU A 46 3.99 -5.23 -2.35
N LEU A 47 2.97 -4.56 -2.87
CA LEU A 47 2.50 -4.73 -4.24
C LEU A 47 2.66 -3.40 -4.97
N SER A 48 3.57 -3.33 -5.93
CA SER A 48 3.74 -2.16 -6.78
C SER A 48 3.64 -2.58 -8.24
N THR A 49 2.74 -1.93 -8.96
CA THR A 49 2.48 -2.12 -10.39
C THR A 49 2.34 -0.75 -11.05
N CYS A 50 2.10 -0.70 -12.36
CA CYS A 50 1.77 0.57 -13.02
C CYS A 50 0.48 1.23 -12.49
N ASN A 51 -0.46 0.44 -11.94
CA ASN A 51 -1.81 0.91 -11.60
C ASN A 51 -2.08 1.05 -10.11
N ARG A 52 -1.19 0.55 -9.24
CA ARG A 52 -1.35 0.58 -7.78
C ARG A 52 0.00 0.44 -7.07
N THR A 53 0.08 1.07 -5.91
CA THR A 53 1.08 0.74 -4.88
C THR A 53 0.33 0.49 -3.58
N GLU A 54 0.51 -0.71 -3.02
CA GLU A 54 -0.19 -1.19 -1.85
C GLU A 54 0.78 -1.82 -0.86
N VAL A 55 0.48 -1.60 0.42
CA VAL A 55 1.14 -2.19 1.57
C VAL A 55 0.14 -3.08 2.28
N TYR A 56 0.52 -4.33 2.48
CA TYR A 56 -0.20 -5.28 3.33
C TYR A 56 0.67 -5.57 4.52
N CYS A 57 0.21 -5.31 5.73
CA CYS A 57 1.04 -5.50 6.92
C CYS A 57 0.24 -5.88 8.15
N ARG A 58 0.88 -6.61 9.05
CA ARG A 58 0.35 -6.85 10.39
C ARG A 58 1.03 -5.91 11.37
N VAL A 59 0.23 -5.04 11.99
CA VAL A 59 0.71 -4.04 12.93
C VAL A 59 0.25 -4.31 14.36
N GLU A 60 1.07 -3.93 15.32
CA GLU A 60 0.72 -3.86 16.74
C GLU A 60 -0.27 -2.73 17.02
N ARG A 61 -0.97 -2.82 18.17
CA ARG A 61 -1.91 -1.76 18.57
C ARG A 61 -1.12 -0.47 18.87
N GLY A 62 -1.56 0.64 18.31
CA GLY A 62 -0.89 1.95 18.39
C GLY A 62 0.05 2.26 17.21
N ALA A 63 0.45 1.25 16.43
CA ALA A 63 1.35 1.37 15.29
C ALA A 63 0.61 1.55 13.94
N GLU A 64 -0.72 1.67 13.96
CA GLU A 64 -1.58 1.67 12.78
C GLU A 64 -1.29 2.79 11.77
N HIS A 65 -0.70 3.90 12.24
CA HIS A 65 -0.39 5.07 11.43
C HIS A 65 0.95 4.93 10.67
N LEU A 66 1.86 4.08 11.15
CA LEU A 66 3.22 4.00 10.63
C LEU A 66 3.30 3.59 9.15
N PRO A 67 2.51 2.62 8.65
CA PRO A 67 2.56 2.28 7.23
C PRO A 67 2.17 3.44 6.31
N ALA A 68 1.22 4.29 6.74
CA ALA A 68 0.81 5.46 5.96
C ALA A 68 1.90 6.54 5.97
N SER A 69 2.52 6.79 7.14
CA SER A 69 3.68 7.69 7.25
C SER A 69 4.86 7.21 6.41
N TRP A 70 5.13 5.90 6.41
CA TRP A 70 6.19 5.30 5.60
C TRP A 70 5.93 5.47 4.11
N LEU A 71 4.70 5.27 3.63
CA LEU A 71 4.33 5.55 2.24
C LEU A 71 4.52 7.04 1.91
N ALA A 72 4.12 7.95 2.78
CA ALA A 72 4.31 9.39 2.55
C ALA A 72 5.80 9.74 2.40
N GLN A 73 6.65 9.16 3.25
CA GLN A 73 8.11 9.31 3.16
C GLN A 73 8.69 8.72 1.87
N LEU A 74 8.27 7.51 1.49
CA LEU A 74 8.67 6.86 0.24
C LEU A 74 8.37 7.74 -0.97
N GLY A 75 7.16 8.31 -1.01
CA GLY A 75 6.69 9.16 -2.11
C GLY A 75 7.14 10.62 -2.04
N GLN A 76 7.88 11.02 -1.01
CA GLN A 76 8.22 12.42 -0.73
C GLN A 76 6.98 13.34 -0.77
N LEU A 77 5.91 12.87 -0.13
CA LEU A 77 4.62 13.57 -0.01
C LEU A 77 4.37 13.93 1.46
N SER A 78 3.58 14.98 1.69
CA SER A 78 3.04 15.20 3.03
C SER A 78 1.99 14.14 3.34
N THR A 79 1.79 13.82 4.63
CA THR A 79 0.76 12.87 5.07
C THR A 79 -0.64 13.35 4.68
N GLU A 80 -0.87 14.66 4.69
CA GLU A 80 -2.12 15.29 4.26
C GLU A 80 -2.37 15.13 2.76
N GLN A 81 -1.32 15.30 1.93
CA GLN A 81 -1.43 15.09 0.49
C GLN A 81 -1.68 13.63 0.14
N LEU A 82 -1.07 12.70 0.89
CA LEU A 82 -1.27 11.27 0.64
C LEU A 82 -2.65 10.81 1.10
N SER A 83 -3.12 11.30 2.25
CA SER A 83 -4.38 10.82 2.87
C SER A 83 -5.63 11.09 2.02
N THR A 84 -5.62 12.10 1.15
CA THR A 84 -6.72 12.36 0.20
C THR A 84 -6.86 11.29 -0.89
N HIS A 85 -5.81 10.50 -1.13
CA HIS A 85 -5.74 9.48 -2.17
C HIS A 85 -5.67 8.05 -1.61
N LEU A 86 -5.31 7.92 -0.34
CA LEU A 86 -5.08 6.64 0.31
C LEU A 86 -6.41 5.98 0.68
N TYR A 87 -6.63 4.74 0.26
CA TYR A 87 -7.64 3.89 0.88
C TYR A 87 -7.00 3.02 1.95
N ARG A 88 -7.84 2.57 2.89
CA ARG A 88 -7.44 1.74 4.02
C ARG A 88 -8.50 0.69 4.30
N HIS A 89 -8.06 -0.55 4.46
CA HIS A 89 -8.88 -1.67 4.86
C HIS A 89 -8.25 -2.41 6.03
N GLU A 90 -9.07 -2.91 6.94
CA GLU A 90 -8.61 -3.61 8.16
C GLU A 90 -9.24 -5.00 8.28
N GLY A 91 -8.49 -5.93 8.85
CA GLY A 91 -8.95 -7.29 9.13
C GLY A 91 -9.53 -7.99 7.89
N SER A 92 -10.79 -8.41 7.97
CA SER A 92 -11.47 -9.11 6.88
C SER A 92 -11.67 -8.26 5.62
N ALA A 93 -11.75 -6.93 5.75
CA ALA A 93 -11.84 -6.03 4.60
C ALA A 93 -10.52 -6.01 3.82
N ALA A 94 -9.37 -6.08 4.51
CA ALA A 94 -8.06 -6.16 3.87
C ALA A 94 -7.92 -7.46 3.05
N VAL A 95 -8.36 -8.59 3.62
CA VAL A 95 -8.37 -9.89 2.92
C VAL A 95 -9.28 -9.87 1.70
N ARG A 96 -10.49 -9.31 1.84
CA ARG A 96 -11.44 -9.18 0.72
C ARG A 96 -10.85 -8.32 -0.40
N HIS A 97 -10.23 -7.20 -0.06
CA HIS A 97 -9.54 -6.33 -1.03
C HIS A 97 -8.45 -7.11 -1.77
N LEU A 98 -7.55 -7.78 -1.05
CA LEU A 98 -6.48 -8.58 -1.64
C LEU A 98 -7.01 -9.60 -2.65
N PHE A 99 -8.09 -10.33 -2.33
CA PHE A 99 -8.67 -11.27 -3.28
C PHE A 99 -9.26 -10.58 -4.51
N ARG A 100 -9.96 -9.45 -4.36
CA ARG A 100 -10.47 -8.69 -5.52
C ARG A 100 -9.34 -8.19 -6.42
N VAL A 101 -8.23 -7.75 -5.84
CA VAL A 101 -7.01 -7.38 -6.58
C VAL A 101 -6.44 -8.59 -7.30
N ALA A 102 -6.25 -9.72 -6.61
CA ALA A 102 -5.65 -10.93 -7.17
C ALA A 102 -6.49 -11.56 -8.29
N VAL A 103 -7.82 -11.38 -8.30
CA VAL A 103 -8.70 -11.87 -9.38
C VAL A 103 -9.01 -10.81 -10.44
N GLY A 104 -8.30 -9.67 -10.42
CA GLY A 104 -8.45 -8.61 -11.42
C GLY A 104 -9.78 -7.84 -11.38
N LEU A 105 -10.56 -7.95 -10.29
CA LEU A 105 -11.84 -7.24 -10.12
C LEU A 105 -11.67 -5.75 -9.83
N ASP A 106 -10.44 -5.32 -9.51
CA ASP A 106 -10.06 -3.92 -9.31
C ASP A 106 -9.03 -3.45 -10.35
N SER A 107 -8.85 -4.19 -11.44
CA SER A 107 -7.94 -3.82 -12.53
C SER A 107 -8.59 -2.81 -13.49
N MET A 108 -7.76 -2.00 -14.15
CA MET A 108 -8.21 -1.02 -15.14
C MET A 108 -8.91 -1.71 -16.32
N VAL A 109 -8.47 -2.92 -16.66
CA VAL A 109 -9.17 -3.87 -17.50
C VAL A 109 -9.64 -5.01 -16.59
N LEU A 110 -10.96 -5.16 -16.45
CA LEU A 110 -11.54 -6.21 -15.60
C LEU A 110 -11.06 -7.60 -16.08
N GLY A 111 -10.45 -8.36 -15.17
CA GLY A 111 -10.04 -9.74 -15.44
C GLY A 111 -8.65 -9.92 -16.07
N GLU A 112 -7.79 -8.89 -16.09
CA GLU A 112 -6.36 -9.12 -16.37
C GLU A 112 -5.68 -9.89 -15.22
N PRO A 113 -4.78 -10.84 -15.54
CA PRO A 113 -4.19 -11.81 -14.59
C PRO A 113 -3.19 -11.22 -13.59
#